data_AF-A0A843EQJ9-F1
#
_entry.id   AF-A0A843EQJ9-F1
#
_cell.length_a   1.000
_cell.length_b   1.000
_cell.length_c   1.000
_cell.angle_alpha   90.00
_cell.angle_beta   90.00
_cell.angle_gamma   90.00
#
_symmetry.space_group_name_H-M   'P 1'
#
loop_
_entity.id
_entity.type
_entity.pdbx_description
1 polymer ?
#
loop_
_entity_poly.entity_id
_entity_poly.type
_entity_poly.pdbx_seq_one_letter_code
_entity_poly.pdbx_strand_id
1 'polypeptide(L)'
;MLVLKKIKKQWRLYPIGSPKGALNHKRESEFVGNIKFTNDGDSLAISRFVADYNFKENSTLNEKLVPPGEVNKLLRSQAVFLATHDEKVENFLKGLNVKVRHTRVCDYCAYDGMITIVNSDFSYKYQNQLLCKNCALDTIKNEIKLQGFDKKIFRNLKSTLEKTGNLEKTLSVLDPHFNPLKNRNLTLFDRTSTKSRLKIPSVEMKRLKINHDFRDILIKNGNDKLLPVQYLAIHEGLLKGEDLLVVSATGSGKTLIGELAGITQALKGKKFIF
;
A
#
# COMPACT_ATOMS: atom_id res chain seq x y z
N MET A 1 22.59 -3.81 22.15
CA MET A 1 21.81 -2.56 22.12
C MET A 1 20.52 -2.82 22.84
N LEU A 2 20.14 -1.92 23.74
CA LEU A 2 18.92 -2.02 24.52
C LEU A 2 17.94 -0.93 24.05
N VAL A 3 16.68 -1.29 23.83
CA VAL A 3 15.61 -0.32 23.58
C VAL A 3 14.68 -0.29 24.78
N LEU A 4 14.41 0.92 25.28
CA LEU A 4 13.43 1.19 26.31
C LEU A 4 12.20 1.85 25.69
N LYS A 5 11.03 1.23 25.89
CA LYS A 5 9.76 1.77 25.42
C LYS A 5 8.71 1.71 26.53
N LYS A 6 7.95 2.78 26.70
CA LYS A 6 6.79 2.80 27.58
C LYS A 6 5.59 2.22 26.83
N ILE A 7 5.02 1.14 27.35
CA ILE A 7 3.78 0.55 26.84
C ILE A 7 2.73 0.64 27.94
N LYS A 8 1.67 1.41 27.69
CA LYS A 8 0.66 1.78 28.69
C LYS A 8 1.31 2.45 29.92
N LYS A 9 1.35 1.76 31.07
CA LYS A 9 1.94 2.25 32.33
C LYS A 9 3.25 1.56 32.72
N GLN A 10 3.76 0.67 31.89
CA GLN A 10 4.96 -0.14 32.19
C GLN A 10 6.07 0.17 31.19
N TRP A 11 7.31 0.14 31.67
CA TRP A 11 8.48 0.26 30.82
C TRP A 11 8.96 -1.12 30.41
N ARG A 12 9.20 -1.30 29.11
CA ARG A 12 9.73 -2.55 28.56
C ARG A 12 11.12 -2.32 27.99
N LEU A 13 12.00 -3.25 28.31
CA LEU A 13 13.38 -3.35 27.85
C LEU A 13 13.51 -4.46 26.82
N TYR A 14 14.13 -4.14 25.70
CA TYR A 14 14.33 -5.07 24.59
C TYR A 14 15.82 -5.12 24.21
N PRO A 15 16.55 -6.21 24.51
CA PRO A 15 17.87 -6.49 23.96
C PRO A 15 17.80 -6.95 22.50
N ILE A 16 18.42 -6.19 21.59
CA ILE A 16 18.29 -6.38 20.13
C ILE A 16 19.64 -6.56 19.41
N GLY A 17 20.72 -6.80 20.17
CA GLY A 17 22.06 -6.99 19.62
C GLY A 17 22.65 -5.73 18.96
N SER A 18 23.22 -5.86 17.76
CA SER A 18 23.92 -4.78 17.04
C SER A 18 22.95 -3.82 16.32
N PRO A 19 23.16 -2.49 16.34
CA PRO A 19 22.30 -1.54 15.61
C PRO A 19 22.38 -1.63 14.07
N LYS A 20 23.43 -2.27 13.52
CA LYS A 20 23.63 -2.36 12.06
C LYS A 20 22.50 -3.18 11.40
N GLY A 21 21.76 -2.58 10.46
CA GLY A 21 20.65 -3.23 9.74
C GLY A 21 19.35 -3.35 10.54
N ALA A 22 19.17 -2.57 11.61
CA ALA A 22 17.96 -2.60 12.44
C ALA A 22 16.82 -1.70 11.90
N LEU A 23 17.10 -0.86 10.90
CA LEU A 23 16.13 0.03 10.30
C LEU A 23 15.13 -0.77 9.44
N ASN A 24 13.85 -0.65 9.76
CA ASN A 24 12.72 -1.25 9.04
C ASN A 24 12.74 -2.80 8.92
N HIS A 25 13.59 -3.48 9.70
CA HIS A 25 13.63 -4.94 9.80
C HIS A 25 13.15 -5.39 11.17
N LYS A 26 12.23 -6.38 11.19
CA LYS A 26 11.75 -7.01 12.43
C LYS A 26 12.89 -7.79 13.07
N ARG A 27 13.12 -7.56 14.37
CA ARG A 27 14.09 -8.31 15.16
C ARG A 27 13.44 -8.91 16.39
N GLU A 28 13.84 -10.14 16.68
CA GLU A 28 13.47 -10.83 17.89
C GLU A 28 14.36 -10.33 19.03
N SER A 29 13.73 -10.08 20.16
CA SER A 29 14.42 -9.76 21.40
C SER A 29 14.77 -11.07 22.11
N GLU A 30 15.94 -11.15 22.73
CA GLU A 30 16.34 -12.35 23.50
C GLU A 30 15.38 -12.62 24.67
N PHE A 31 14.86 -11.55 25.28
CA PHE A 31 13.80 -11.56 26.27
C PHE A 31 13.07 -10.21 26.25
N VAL A 32 11.92 -10.10 26.91
CA VAL A 32 11.25 -8.82 27.16
C VAL A 32 11.33 -8.51 28.65
N GLY A 33 12.03 -7.44 29.01
CA GLY A 33 12.20 -7.04 30.41
C GLY A 33 11.16 -6.01 30.84
N ASN A 34 10.24 -6.37 31.73
CA ASN A 34 9.28 -5.43 32.32
C ASN A 34 9.93 -4.70 33.51
N ILE A 35 10.16 -3.40 33.38
CA ILE A 35 10.70 -2.51 34.42
C ILE A 35 9.55 -1.78 35.10
N LYS A 36 9.47 -1.91 36.42
CA LYS A 36 8.64 -1.06 37.28
C LYS A 36 9.52 -0.07 38.02
N PHE A 37 9.31 1.21 37.77
CA PHE A 37 9.95 2.27 38.54
C PHE A 37 9.11 2.66 39.76
N THR A 38 9.78 2.95 40.86
CA THR A 38 9.22 3.65 42.03
C THR A 38 9.79 5.06 42.06
N ASN A 39 8.95 6.01 42.49
CA ASN A 39 9.31 7.41 42.59
C ASN A 39 9.64 7.69 44.05
N ASP A 40 10.92 7.87 44.37
CA ASP A 40 11.41 8.22 45.71
C ASP A 40 11.76 9.72 45.68
N GLY A 41 10.73 10.56 45.78
CA GLY A 41 10.85 12.02 45.63
C GLY A 41 11.27 12.45 44.22
N ASP A 42 12.44 13.11 44.12
CA ASP A 42 13.05 13.62 42.88
C ASP A 42 13.83 12.55 42.09
N SER A 43 13.99 11.35 42.65
CA SER A 43 14.77 10.27 42.05
C SER A 43 13.91 9.06 41.69
N LEU A 44 14.13 8.49 40.50
CA LEU A 44 13.53 7.22 40.11
C LEU A 44 14.45 6.06 40.51
N ALA A 45 13.86 4.98 41.01
CA ALA A 45 14.55 3.73 41.25
C ALA A 45 13.81 2.57 40.60
N ILE A 46 14.53 1.50 40.23
CA ILE A 46 13.91 0.27 39.74
C ILE A 46 13.44 -0.53 40.95
N SER A 47 12.13 -0.69 41.10
CA SER A 47 11.54 -1.50 42.18
C SER A 47 11.44 -2.97 41.83
N ARG A 48 11.14 -3.28 40.58
CA ARG A 48 10.95 -4.64 40.10
C ARG A 48 11.34 -4.75 38.64
N PHE A 49 12.04 -5.82 38.30
CA PHE A 49 12.33 -6.20 36.94
C PHE A 49 12.02 -7.66 36.70
N VAL A 50 11.24 -7.94 35.67
CA VAL A 50 10.88 -9.31 35.28
C VAL A 50 11.33 -9.51 33.83
N ALA A 51 12.25 -10.45 33.60
CA ALA A 51 12.67 -10.86 32.27
C ALA A 51 11.80 -12.04 31.82
N ASP A 52 11.03 -11.84 30.75
CA ASP A 52 10.24 -12.89 30.11
C ASP A 52 10.96 -13.40 28.86
N TYR A 53 11.40 -14.66 28.91
CA TYR A 53 12.09 -15.33 27.81
C TYR A 53 11.14 -16.02 26.83
N ASN A 54 9.84 -16.12 27.16
CA ASN A 54 8.86 -16.85 26.35
C ASN A 54 7.58 -16.03 26.12
N PHE A 55 7.77 -14.72 25.89
CA PHE A 55 6.72 -13.72 25.67
C PHE A 55 5.77 -14.02 24.50
N LYS A 56 6.08 -15.00 23.65
CA LYS A 56 5.22 -15.46 22.54
C LYS A 56 4.13 -16.43 22.99
N GLU A 57 4.33 -17.18 24.08
CA GLU A 57 3.43 -18.25 24.52
C GLU A 57 2.40 -17.81 25.58
N ASN A 58 2.37 -16.52 25.95
CA ASN A 58 1.52 -15.98 27.03
C ASN A 58 1.56 -16.82 28.32
N SER A 59 2.70 -17.46 28.58
CA SER A 59 2.90 -18.35 29.72
C SER A 59 3.90 -17.73 30.69
N THR A 60 3.51 -17.62 31.96
CA THR A 60 4.35 -17.05 33.02
C THR A 60 5.46 -18.00 33.49
N LEU A 61 5.53 -19.22 32.94
CA LEU A 61 6.45 -20.29 33.37
C LEU A 61 7.93 -19.93 33.20
N ASN A 62 8.26 -19.00 32.30
CA ASN A 62 9.65 -18.60 31.97
C ASN A 62 9.97 -17.15 32.36
N GLU A 63 9.20 -16.55 33.27
CA GLU A 63 9.51 -15.24 33.84
C GLU A 63 10.57 -15.36 34.94
N LYS A 64 11.67 -14.63 34.80
CA LYS A 64 12.71 -14.53 35.84
C LYS A 64 12.71 -13.16 36.48
N LEU A 65 12.57 -13.13 37.81
CA LEU A 65 12.75 -11.91 38.59
C LEU A 65 14.25 -11.62 38.71
N VAL A 66 14.68 -10.47 38.21
CA VAL A 66 16.09 -10.07 38.26
C VAL A 66 16.26 -8.96 39.30
N PRO A 67 17.28 -9.02 40.18
CA PRO A 67 17.56 -7.96 41.12
C PRO A 67 17.84 -6.61 40.43
N PRO A 68 17.34 -5.48 40.96
CA PRO A 68 17.56 -4.15 40.36
C PRO A 68 19.02 -3.79 40.09
N GLY A 69 19.95 -4.27 40.92
CA GLY A 69 21.39 -4.04 40.75
C GLY A 69 21.97 -4.66 39.48
N GLU A 70 21.49 -5.83 39.07
CA GLU A 70 21.90 -6.46 37.81
C GLU A 70 21.34 -5.74 36.59
N VAL A 71 20.12 -5.19 36.69
CA VAL A 71 19.52 -4.37 35.64
C VAL A 71 20.33 -3.09 35.42
N ASN A 72 20.80 -2.45 36.49
CA ASN A 72 21.68 -1.29 36.39
C ASN A 72 23.01 -1.63 35.71
N LYS A 73 23.59 -2.82 36.00
CA LYS A 73 24.79 -3.32 35.30
C LYS A 73 24.52 -3.56 33.81
N LEU A 74 23.36 -4.13 33.47
CA LEU A 74 22.93 -4.36 32.09
C LEU A 74 22.76 -3.05 31.31
N LEU A 75 22.12 -2.05 31.91
CA LEU A 75 21.93 -0.73 31.29
C LEU A 75 23.27 0.01 31.07
N ARG A 76 24.27 -0.23 31.91
CA ARG A 76 25.62 0.35 31.77
C ARG A 76 26.48 -0.37 30.73
N SER A 77 26.28 -1.67 30.52
CA SER A 77 27.14 -2.47 29.62
C SER A 77 26.83 -2.26 28.13
N GLN A 78 25.64 -1.78 27.79
CA GLN A 78 25.20 -1.62 26.40
C GLN A 78 24.66 -0.22 26.10
N ALA A 79 24.72 0.19 24.82
CA ALA A 79 24.06 1.42 24.39
C ALA A 79 22.54 1.32 24.53
N VAL A 80 21.95 2.28 25.24
CA VAL A 80 20.50 2.39 25.51
C VAL A 80 19.85 3.39 24.58
N PHE A 81 18.77 2.97 23.95
CA PHE A 81 17.94 3.77 23.07
C PHE A 81 16.56 3.95 23.68
N LEU A 82 16.15 5.20 23.86
CA LEU A 82 14.86 5.56 24.42
C LEU A 82 13.85 5.83 23.29
N ALA A 83 12.82 5.01 23.22
CA ALA A 83 11.76 5.12 22.22
C ALA A 83 10.62 6.05 22.63
N THR A 84 10.40 6.22 23.93
CA THR A 84 9.38 7.11 24.50
C THR A 84 10.07 8.20 25.30
N HIS A 85 9.83 9.46 24.96
CA HIS A 85 10.40 10.59 25.69
C HIS A 85 9.77 10.69 27.10
N ASP A 86 10.62 10.72 28.13
CA ASP A 86 10.21 10.86 29.54
C ASP A 86 11.40 11.42 30.33
N GLU A 87 11.32 12.69 30.72
CA GLU A 87 12.43 13.42 31.35
C GLU A 87 12.95 12.75 32.63
N LYS A 88 12.05 12.13 33.41
CA LYS A 88 12.44 11.46 34.66
C LYS A 88 13.32 10.25 34.37
N VAL A 89 12.94 9.44 33.38
CA VAL A 89 13.71 8.25 32.98
C VAL A 89 15.03 8.65 32.32
N GLU A 90 15.05 9.74 31.57
CA GLU A 90 16.30 10.29 31.03
C GLU A 90 17.26 10.72 32.13
N ASN A 91 16.76 11.41 33.16
CA ASN A 91 17.56 11.83 34.31
C ASN A 91 18.07 10.63 35.10
N PHE A 92 17.25 9.58 35.27
CA PHE A 92 17.70 8.31 35.87
C PHE A 92 18.85 7.67 35.08
N LEU A 93 18.72 7.57 33.75
CA LEU A 93 19.75 6.99 32.90
C LEU A 93 21.04 7.84 32.89
N LYS A 94 20.91 9.17 32.90
CA LYS A 94 22.06 10.09 33.04
C LYS A 94 22.75 9.91 34.39
N GLY A 95 21.99 9.77 35.48
CA GLY A 95 22.53 9.48 36.82
C GLY A 95 23.25 8.14 36.92
N LEU A 96 22.91 7.17 36.06
CA LEU A 96 23.63 5.90 35.93
C LEU A 96 24.88 5.98 35.02
N ASN A 97 25.26 7.16 34.53
CA ASN A 97 26.30 7.40 33.52
C ASN A 97 26.04 6.71 32.17
N VAL A 98 24.77 6.55 31.78
CA VAL A 98 24.38 5.95 30.50
C VAL A 98 24.07 7.03 29.47
N LYS A 99 24.73 6.98 28.31
CA LYS A 99 24.44 7.89 27.19
C LYS A 99 23.11 7.53 26.53
N VAL A 100 22.08 8.33 26.79
CA VAL A 100 20.74 8.16 26.19
C VAL A 100 20.75 8.59 24.73
N ARG A 101 20.20 7.76 23.85
CA ARG A 101 19.93 8.10 22.44
C ARG A 101 18.45 7.94 22.15
N HIS A 102 17.85 8.86 21.40
CA HIS A 102 16.45 8.73 21.00
C HIS A 102 16.31 7.91 19.72
N THR A 103 15.25 7.11 19.66
CA THR A 103 14.87 6.38 18.46
C THR A 103 13.35 6.31 18.34
N ARG A 104 12.84 6.00 17.14
CA ARG A 104 11.42 5.69 16.94
C ARG A 104 11.31 4.21 16.61
N VAL A 105 10.35 3.53 17.22
CA VAL A 105 10.13 2.09 16.99
C VAL A 105 8.67 1.82 16.76
N CYS A 106 8.39 0.80 15.94
CA CYS A 106 7.04 0.34 15.65
C CYS A 106 6.30 -0.04 16.95
N ASP A 107 5.08 0.49 17.14
CA ASP A 107 4.24 0.19 18.30
C ASP A 107 3.74 -1.25 18.31
N TYR A 108 3.30 -1.76 17.16
CA TYR A 108 2.78 -3.12 17.06
C TYR A 108 3.88 -4.17 17.27
N CYS A 109 5.06 -3.98 16.67
CA CYS A 109 6.17 -4.90 16.91
C CYS A 109 6.50 -4.96 18.41
N ALA A 110 6.60 -3.80 19.06
CA ALA A 110 6.95 -3.73 20.48
C ALA A 110 5.89 -4.41 21.37
N TYR A 111 4.62 -4.37 20.96
CA TYR A 111 3.54 -5.09 21.64
C TYR A 111 3.75 -6.61 21.58
N ASP A 112 4.13 -7.14 20.40
CA ASP A 112 4.40 -8.57 20.14
C ASP A 112 5.77 -9.03 20.69
N GLY A 113 6.47 -8.20 21.47
CA GLY A 113 7.81 -8.50 22.00
C GLY A 113 8.96 -8.37 20.99
N MET A 114 8.64 -7.95 19.77
CA MET A 114 9.59 -7.71 18.67
C MET A 114 10.00 -6.24 18.64
N ILE A 115 11.12 -5.89 18.02
CA ILE A 115 11.44 -4.48 17.76
C ILE A 115 11.76 -4.25 16.30
N THR A 116 11.22 -3.15 15.77
CA THR A 116 11.58 -2.59 14.47
C THR A 116 11.82 -1.10 14.65
N ILE A 117 13.00 -0.62 14.29
CA ILE A 117 13.31 0.82 14.29
C ILE A 117 12.73 1.43 13.02
N VAL A 118 12.04 2.56 13.16
CA VAL A 118 11.40 3.28 12.05
C VAL A 118 11.94 4.71 11.99
N ASN A 119 11.99 5.28 10.80
CA ASN A 119 12.29 6.69 10.56
C ASN A 119 11.04 7.41 10.02
N SER A 120 11.16 8.71 9.70
CA SER A 120 10.07 9.49 9.08
C SER A 120 9.56 8.84 7.79
N ASP A 121 10.48 8.37 6.95
CA ASP A 121 10.16 7.99 5.56
C ASP A 121 9.54 6.60 5.45
N PHE A 122 9.82 5.72 6.42
CA PHE A 122 9.34 4.33 6.47
C PHE A 122 8.46 4.07 7.70
N SER A 123 7.73 5.09 8.15
CA SER A 123 6.73 4.96 9.20
C SER A 123 5.33 5.29 8.68
N TYR A 124 4.35 4.51 9.13
CA TYR A 124 2.96 4.68 8.77
C TYR A 124 2.16 5.01 10.02
N LYS A 125 1.42 6.12 9.99
CA LYS A 125 0.58 6.55 11.12
C LYS A 125 -0.75 5.79 11.13
N TYR A 126 -1.13 5.31 12.32
CA TYR A 126 -2.44 4.69 12.57
C TYR A 126 -2.85 4.90 14.03
N GLN A 127 -4.00 5.52 14.31
CA GLN A 127 -4.50 5.74 15.69
C GLN A 127 -3.45 6.34 16.65
N ASN A 128 -2.71 7.36 16.20
CA ASN A 128 -1.58 7.98 16.92
C ASN A 128 -0.37 7.07 17.22
N GLN A 129 -0.31 5.89 16.62
CA GLN A 129 0.82 4.97 16.68
C GLN A 129 1.62 5.01 15.37
N LEU A 130 2.90 4.64 15.48
CA LEU A 130 3.84 4.51 14.36
C LEU A 130 4.04 3.02 14.04
N LEU A 131 3.82 2.67 12.79
CA LEU A 131 3.94 1.31 12.28
C LEU A 131 5.08 1.20 11.27
N CYS A 132 5.78 0.06 11.26
CA CYS A 132 6.67 -0.31 10.17
C CYS A 132 5.87 -0.81 8.95
N LYS A 133 6.53 -0.91 7.79
CA LYS A 133 5.89 -1.36 6.54
C LYS A 133 5.19 -2.71 6.68
N ASN A 134 5.85 -3.67 7.33
CA ASN A 134 5.29 -5.02 7.48
C ASN A 134 4.02 -5.02 8.33
N CYS A 135 4.05 -4.36 9.50
CA CYS A 135 2.86 -4.24 10.35
C CYS A 135 1.72 -3.51 9.64
N ALA A 136 2.01 -2.42 8.92
CA ALA A 136 0.98 -1.70 8.18
C ALA A 136 0.31 -2.57 7.10
N LEU A 137 1.09 -3.36 6.35
CA LEU A 137 0.55 -4.29 5.36
C LEU A 137 -0.26 -5.43 5.98
N ASP A 138 0.19 -5.96 7.12
CA ASP A 138 -0.53 -7.00 7.84
C ASP A 138 -1.87 -6.47 8.41
N THR A 139 -1.89 -5.23 8.91
CA THR A 139 -3.14 -4.55 9.31
C THR A 139 -4.11 -4.42 8.13
N ILE A 140 -3.64 -4.00 6.95
CA ILE A 140 -4.49 -3.95 5.74
C ILE A 140 -5.08 -5.33 5.42
N LYS A 141 -4.26 -6.39 5.44
CA LYS A 141 -4.74 -7.75 5.16
C LYS A 141 -5.80 -8.20 6.16
N ASN A 142 -5.62 -7.88 7.43
CA ASN A 142 -6.58 -8.22 8.48
C ASN A 142 -7.89 -7.46 8.27
N GLU A 143 -7.83 -6.17 7.96
CA GLU A 143 -9.03 -5.36 7.70
C GLU A 143 -9.83 -5.87 6.49
N ILE A 144 -9.15 -6.18 5.38
CA ILE A 144 -9.77 -6.78 4.19
C ILE A 144 -10.51 -8.07 4.54
N LYS A 145 -9.89 -8.94 5.37
CA LYS A 145 -10.50 -10.20 5.80
C LYS A 145 -11.72 -9.96 6.70
N LEU A 146 -11.61 -9.03 7.65
CA LEU A 146 -12.69 -8.71 8.59
C LEU A 146 -13.93 -8.19 7.87
N GLN A 147 -13.74 -7.36 6.85
CA GLN A 147 -14.84 -6.79 6.06
C GLN A 147 -15.27 -7.66 4.87
N GLY A 148 -14.63 -8.82 4.65
CA GLY A 148 -15.02 -9.77 3.60
C GLY A 148 -14.67 -9.33 2.16
N PHE A 149 -13.69 -8.44 1.99
CA PHE A 149 -13.26 -7.95 0.67
C PHE A 149 -12.36 -8.96 -0.08
N ASP A 150 -12.37 -8.89 -1.43
CA ASP A 150 -11.46 -9.69 -2.28
C ASP A 150 -9.99 -9.27 -2.08
N LYS A 151 -9.09 -10.25 -2.02
CA LYS A 151 -7.63 -10.06 -1.94
C LYS A 151 -7.06 -9.17 -3.05
N LYS A 152 -7.73 -9.04 -4.20
CA LYS A 152 -7.32 -8.15 -5.30
C LYS A 152 -7.24 -6.68 -4.87
N ILE A 153 -8.09 -6.25 -3.92
CA ILE A 153 -8.11 -4.87 -3.40
C ILE A 153 -6.80 -4.52 -2.67
N PHE A 154 -6.10 -5.52 -2.11
CA PHE A 154 -4.82 -5.34 -1.43
C PHE A 154 -3.78 -4.60 -2.29
N ARG A 155 -3.73 -4.87 -3.61
CA ARG A 155 -2.79 -4.19 -4.51
C ARG A 155 -3.05 -2.68 -4.57
N ASN A 156 -4.31 -2.29 -4.64
CA ASN A 156 -4.71 -0.88 -4.69
C ASN A 156 -4.41 -0.19 -3.36
N LEU A 157 -4.82 -0.78 -2.23
CA LEU A 157 -4.56 -0.21 -0.91
C LEU A 157 -3.06 -0.13 -0.59
N LYS A 158 -2.27 -1.11 -1.00
CA LYS A 158 -0.81 -1.05 -0.88
C LYS A 158 -0.23 0.15 -1.64
N SER A 159 -0.67 0.38 -2.88
CA SER A 159 -0.23 1.55 -3.66
C SER A 159 -0.65 2.87 -3.01
N THR A 160 -1.87 2.94 -2.49
CA THR A 160 -2.37 4.12 -1.77
C THR A 160 -1.60 4.38 -0.49
N LEU A 161 -1.24 3.33 0.27
CA LEU A 161 -0.41 3.44 1.46
C LEU A 161 0.98 4.00 1.14
N GLU A 162 1.62 3.50 0.07
CA GLU A 162 2.95 3.95 -0.36
C GLU A 162 2.93 5.42 -0.83
N LYS A 163 1.82 5.89 -1.41
CA LYS A 163 1.66 7.30 -1.83
C LYS A 163 1.35 8.24 -0.68
N THR A 164 0.53 7.81 0.28
CA THR A 164 0.01 8.68 1.35
C THR A 164 0.85 8.65 2.62
N GLY A 165 1.61 7.58 2.87
CA GLY A 165 2.33 7.37 4.14
C GLY A 165 1.41 7.25 5.37
N ASN A 166 0.10 7.13 5.18
CA ASN A 166 -0.88 7.18 6.25
C ASN A 166 -1.87 6.02 6.12
N LEU A 167 -1.80 5.10 7.09
CA LEU A 167 -2.61 3.89 7.10
C LEU A 167 -4.08 4.19 7.37
N GLU A 168 -4.37 5.12 8.27
CA GLU A 168 -5.74 5.53 8.62
C GLU A 168 -6.47 6.10 7.40
N LYS A 169 -5.82 7.00 6.65
CA LYS A 169 -6.36 7.50 5.37
C LYS A 169 -6.53 6.40 4.34
N THR A 170 -5.62 5.44 4.31
CA THR A 170 -5.70 4.32 3.34
C THR A 170 -6.88 3.41 3.65
N LEU A 171 -7.08 3.06 4.93
CA LEU A 171 -8.18 2.21 5.38
C LEU A 171 -9.54 2.94 5.32
N SER A 172 -9.56 4.27 5.37
CA SER A 172 -10.80 5.05 5.21
C SER A 172 -11.53 4.77 3.90
N VAL A 173 -10.82 4.30 2.86
CA VAL A 173 -11.43 3.90 1.57
C VAL A 173 -12.40 2.72 1.72
N LEU A 174 -12.25 1.91 2.77
CA LEU A 174 -13.11 0.78 3.07
C LEU A 174 -14.36 1.18 3.88
N ASP A 175 -14.43 2.41 4.41
CA ASP A 175 -15.58 2.88 5.20
C ASP A 175 -16.82 3.07 4.29
N PRO A 176 -18.00 2.54 4.65
CA PRO A 176 -19.24 2.79 3.93
C PRO A 176 -19.60 4.27 3.75
N HIS A 177 -19.18 5.14 4.67
CA HIS A 177 -19.43 6.59 4.62
C HIS A 177 -18.34 7.35 3.85
N PHE A 178 -17.38 6.63 3.27
CA PHE A 178 -16.31 7.24 2.50
C PHE A 178 -16.87 7.94 1.26
N ASN A 179 -16.54 9.24 1.12
CA ASN A 179 -16.92 10.00 -0.05
C ASN A 179 -15.82 9.94 -1.13
N PRO A 180 -16.01 9.19 -2.23
CA PRO A 180 -14.99 9.02 -3.26
C PRO A 180 -14.74 10.29 -4.09
N LEU A 181 -15.74 11.17 -4.21
CA LEU A 181 -15.64 12.42 -4.99
C LEU A 181 -14.76 13.44 -4.27
N LYS A 182 -14.90 13.55 -2.94
CA LYS A 182 -14.04 14.41 -2.12
C LYS A 182 -12.61 13.89 -2.05
N ASN A 183 -12.40 12.59 -2.18
CA ASN A 183 -11.11 11.92 -2.00
C ASN A 183 -10.56 11.30 -3.29
N ARG A 184 -10.65 12.04 -4.41
CA ARG A 184 -10.23 11.55 -5.73
C ARG A 184 -8.79 11.01 -5.76
N ASN A 185 -7.90 11.54 -4.92
CA ASN A 185 -6.50 11.09 -4.85
C ASN A 185 -6.33 9.68 -4.29
N LEU A 186 -7.28 9.20 -3.48
CA LEU A 186 -7.26 7.87 -2.86
C LEU A 186 -7.97 6.81 -3.72
N THR A 187 -8.85 7.24 -4.63
CA THR A 187 -9.68 6.38 -5.48
C THR A 187 -9.25 6.35 -6.94
N LEU A 188 -8.39 7.29 -7.36
CA LEU A 188 -7.91 7.35 -8.74
C LEU A 188 -7.13 6.08 -9.10
N PHE A 189 -7.78 5.22 -9.88
CA PHE A 189 -7.22 3.97 -10.36
C PHE A 189 -6.38 4.17 -11.63
N ASP A 190 -6.92 4.90 -12.61
CA ASP A 190 -6.29 5.11 -13.91
C ASP A 190 -6.63 6.49 -14.48
N ARG A 191 -5.80 6.97 -15.41
CA ARG A 191 -6.04 8.16 -16.23
C ARG A 191 -5.94 7.75 -17.70
N THR A 192 -7.05 7.80 -18.41
CA THR A 192 -7.04 7.65 -19.86
C THR A 192 -6.37 8.88 -20.48
N SER A 193 -5.22 8.69 -21.10
CA SER A 193 -4.58 9.75 -21.87
C SER A 193 -5.23 9.88 -23.23
N THR A 194 -5.62 11.09 -23.64
CA THR A 194 -6.13 11.39 -25.00
C THR A 194 -5.07 11.25 -26.10
N LYS A 195 -3.80 11.00 -25.75
CA LYS A 195 -2.72 10.79 -26.72
C LYS A 195 -2.72 9.33 -27.18
N SER A 196 -3.50 9.02 -28.21
CA SER A 196 -3.27 7.79 -28.98
C SER A 196 -1.85 7.84 -29.55
N ARG A 197 -1.05 6.79 -29.32
CA ARG A 197 0.30 6.68 -29.92
C ARG A 197 0.23 6.67 -31.45
N LEU A 198 -0.90 6.21 -32.00
CA LEU A 198 -1.20 6.19 -33.42
C LEU A 198 -1.86 7.52 -33.82
N LYS A 199 -1.19 8.29 -34.67
CA LYS A 199 -1.79 9.41 -35.41
C LYS A 199 -2.55 8.83 -36.60
N ILE A 200 -3.86 8.66 -36.45
CA ILE A 200 -4.71 8.15 -37.52
C ILE A 200 -5.17 9.34 -38.37
N PRO A 201 -4.93 9.33 -39.69
CA PRO A 201 -5.35 10.44 -40.55
C PRO A 201 -6.87 10.52 -40.63
N SER A 202 -7.39 11.74 -40.74
CA SER A 202 -8.80 11.95 -41.05
C SER A 202 -9.02 11.64 -42.53
N VAL A 203 -9.76 10.56 -42.83
CA VAL A 203 -10.06 10.13 -44.20
C VAL A 203 -11.53 10.35 -44.48
N GLU A 204 -11.82 11.08 -45.56
CA GLU A 204 -13.19 11.28 -46.04
C GLU A 204 -13.78 9.98 -46.60
N MET A 205 -15.07 9.75 -46.33
CA MET A 205 -15.82 8.62 -46.84
C MET A 205 -15.81 8.57 -48.37
N LYS A 206 -15.74 9.72 -49.03
CA LYS A 206 -15.66 9.85 -50.50
C LYS A 206 -14.45 9.12 -51.12
N ARG A 207 -13.37 8.96 -50.37
CA ARG A 207 -12.12 8.31 -50.83
C ARG A 207 -12.19 6.78 -50.83
N LEU A 208 -13.25 6.20 -50.26
CA LEU A 208 -13.43 4.75 -50.26
C LEU A 208 -13.74 4.22 -51.66
N LYS A 209 -13.02 3.17 -52.03
CA LYS A 209 -13.21 2.40 -53.27
C LYS A 209 -14.28 1.34 -53.07
N ILE A 210 -15.53 1.79 -52.89
CA ILE A 210 -16.73 0.94 -52.79
C ILE A 210 -17.74 1.39 -53.86
N ASN A 211 -18.83 0.61 -54.03
CA ASN A 211 -19.91 0.97 -54.93
C ASN A 211 -20.46 2.39 -54.62
N HIS A 212 -20.73 3.16 -55.67
CA HIS A 212 -21.11 4.57 -55.56
C HIS A 212 -22.42 4.78 -54.81
N ASP A 213 -23.46 4.00 -55.12
CA ASP A 213 -24.77 4.11 -54.47
C ASP A 213 -24.67 3.84 -52.98
N PHE A 214 -23.93 2.79 -52.59
CA PHE A 214 -23.71 2.48 -51.18
C PHE A 214 -22.97 3.60 -50.45
N ARG A 215 -21.91 4.12 -51.05
CA ARG A 215 -21.13 5.23 -50.47
C ARG A 215 -21.99 6.48 -50.28
N ASP A 216 -22.84 6.80 -51.25
CA ASP A 216 -23.65 8.01 -51.21
C ASP A 216 -24.75 7.90 -50.13
N ILE A 217 -25.29 6.70 -49.89
CA ILE A 217 -26.18 6.42 -48.75
C ILE A 217 -25.46 6.64 -47.42
N LEU A 218 -24.23 6.14 -47.26
CA LEU A 218 -23.45 6.31 -46.03
C LEU A 218 -23.21 7.79 -45.72
N ILE A 219 -22.86 8.59 -46.74
CA ILE A 219 -22.64 10.04 -46.61
C ILE A 219 -23.95 10.75 -46.26
N LYS A 220 -25.06 10.43 -46.93
CA LYS A 220 -26.39 11.01 -46.63
C LYS A 220 -26.83 10.73 -45.18
N ASN A 221 -26.44 9.59 -44.62
CA ASN A 221 -26.71 9.22 -43.23
C ASN A 221 -25.73 9.85 -42.22
N GLY A 222 -24.95 10.85 -42.64
CA GLY A 222 -24.06 11.62 -41.77
C GLY A 222 -22.66 11.01 -41.58
N ASN A 223 -22.28 9.99 -42.34
CA ASN A 223 -20.94 9.40 -42.27
C ASN A 223 -19.98 10.09 -43.27
N ASP A 224 -19.57 11.31 -42.96
CA ASP A 224 -18.67 12.08 -43.85
C ASP A 224 -17.21 11.62 -43.80
N LYS A 225 -16.78 11.11 -42.63
CA LYS A 225 -15.39 10.75 -42.33
C LYS A 225 -15.32 9.42 -41.61
N LEU A 226 -14.26 8.67 -41.88
CA LEU A 226 -13.99 7.41 -41.20
C LEU A 226 -13.55 7.64 -39.76
N LEU A 227 -14.15 6.88 -38.85
CA LEU A 227 -13.68 6.79 -37.48
C LEU A 227 -12.34 6.03 -37.43
N PRO A 228 -11.52 6.24 -36.40
CA PRO A 228 -10.19 5.62 -36.29
C PRO A 228 -10.19 4.10 -36.47
N VAL A 229 -11.14 3.40 -35.83
CA VAL A 229 -11.25 1.93 -35.93
C VAL A 229 -11.70 1.47 -37.31
N GLN A 230 -12.54 2.24 -38.00
CA GLN A 230 -13.00 1.93 -39.35
C GLN A 230 -11.84 2.08 -40.35
N TYR A 231 -11.07 3.17 -40.23
CA TYR A 231 -9.86 3.37 -41.03
C TYR A 231 -8.87 2.22 -40.84
N LEU A 232 -8.61 1.83 -39.58
CA LEU A 232 -7.71 0.70 -39.29
C LEU A 232 -8.23 -0.60 -39.92
N ALA A 233 -9.51 -0.93 -39.79
CA ALA A 233 -10.06 -2.14 -40.40
C ALA A 233 -9.87 -2.13 -41.93
N ILE A 234 -10.16 -1.01 -42.61
CA ILE A 234 -9.95 -0.87 -44.05
C ILE A 234 -8.47 -1.01 -44.41
N HIS A 235 -7.58 -0.38 -43.64
CA HIS A 235 -6.13 -0.44 -43.82
C HIS A 235 -5.60 -1.88 -43.72
N GLU A 236 -6.06 -2.63 -42.72
CA GLU A 236 -5.72 -4.03 -42.49
C GLU A 236 -6.39 -5.00 -43.49
N GLY A 237 -7.15 -4.49 -44.47
CA GLY A 237 -7.64 -5.30 -45.59
C GLY A 237 -9.10 -5.72 -45.52
N LEU A 238 -9.95 -5.05 -44.72
CA LEU A 238 -11.39 -5.33 -44.66
C LEU A 238 -12.04 -5.41 -46.06
N LEU A 239 -11.73 -4.46 -46.95
CA LEU A 239 -12.29 -4.43 -48.31
C LEU A 239 -11.61 -5.40 -49.28
N LYS A 240 -10.48 -5.99 -48.88
CA LYS A 240 -9.76 -7.04 -49.61
C LYS A 240 -10.27 -8.43 -49.25
N GLY A 241 -11.09 -8.55 -48.21
CA GLY A 241 -11.65 -9.82 -47.73
C GLY A 241 -10.75 -10.56 -46.73
N GLU A 242 -9.85 -9.84 -46.04
CA GLU A 242 -9.03 -10.41 -44.97
C GLU A 242 -9.89 -10.73 -43.73
N ASP A 243 -9.54 -11.80 -43.03
CA ASP A 243 -10.18 -12.18 -41.77
C ASP A 243 -9.67 -11.30 -40.62
N LEU A 244 -10.54 -10.46 -40.07
CA LEU A 244 -10.18 -9.45 -39.06
C LEU A 244 -10.90 -9.67 -37.73
N LEU A 245 -10.14 -9.70 -36.63
CA LEU A 245 -10.68 -9.58 -35.27
C LEU A 245 -10.64 -8.12 -34.82
N VAL A 246 -11.79 -7.45 -34.84
CA VAL A 246 -11.88 -6.01 -34.49
C VAL A 246 -12.37 -5.81 -33.06
N VAL A 247 -11.49 -5.34 -32.18
CA VAL A 247 -11.81 -5.05 -30.77
C VAL A 247 -11.86 -3.54 -30.54
N SER A 248 -13.02 -3.01 -30.12
CA SER A 248 -13.16 -1.57 -29.79
C SER A 248 -14.33 -1.28 -28.83
N ALA A 249 -14.26 -0.13 -28.15
CA ALA A 249 -15.28 0.36 -27.22
C ALA A 249 -16.67 0.50 -27.87
N THR A 250 -17.75 0.52 -27.08
CA THR A 250 -19.11 0.78 -27.59
C THR A 250 -19.20 2.19 -28.20
N GLY A 251 -20.02 2.34 -29.25
CA GLY A 251 -20.15 3.61 -29.98
C GLY A 251 -18.98 3.97 -30.91
N SER A 252 -17.97 3.11 -31.05
CA SER A 252 -16.80 3.35 -31.92
C SER A 252 -17.05 3.15 -33.43
N GLY A 253 -18.27 2.73 -33.83
CA GLY A 253 -18.63 2.51 -35.24
C GLY A 253 -18.37 1.10 -35.78
N LYS A 254 -18.41 0.06 -34.93
CA LYS A 254 -18.28 -1.36 -35.34
C LYS A 254 -19.34 -1.83 -36.34
N THR A 255 -20.57 -1.32 -36.23
CA THR A 255 -21.66 -1.68 -37.15
C THR A 255 -21.27 -1.39 -38.60
N LEU A 256 -20.77 -0.18 -38.87
CA LEU A 256 -20.34 0.21 -40.21
C LEU A 256 -19.18 -0.63 -40.74
N ILE A 257 -18.31 -1.17 -39.87
CA ILE A 257 -17.24 -2.09 -40.30
C ILE A 257 -17.84 -3.37 -40.88
N GLY A 258 -18.83 -3.95 -40.20
CA GLY A 258 -19.52 -5.14 -40.69
C GLY A 258 -20.37 -4.86 -41.93
N GLU A 259 -21.02 -3.70 -42.00
CA GLU A 259 -21.73 -3.27 -43.22
C GLU A 259 -20.78 -3.11 -44.41
N LEU A 260 -19.62 -2.47 -44.22
CA LEU A 260 -18.59 -2.32 -45.25
C LEU A 260 -18.06 -3.67 -45.73
N ALA A 261 -17.85 -4.64 -44.83
CA ALA A 261 -17.42 -5.98 -45.20
C ALA A 261 -18.53 -6.75 -45.95
N GLY A 262 -19.74 -6.74 -45.41
CA GLY A 262 -20.85 -7.56 -45.87
C GLY A 262 -21.55 -7.03 -47.12
N ILE A 263 -21.97 -5.76 -47.09
CA ILE A 263 -22.75 -5.15 -48.18
C ILE A 263 -21.91 -5.07 -49.46
N THR A 264 -20.60 -4.80 -49.35
CA THR A 264 -19.73 -4.76 -50.53
C THR A 264 -19.60 -6.13 -51.22
N GLN A 265 -19.73 -7.23 -50.49
CA GLN A 265 -19.77 -8.58 -51.06
C GLN A 265 -21.18 -8.92 -51.56
N ALA A 266 -22.22 -8.51 -50.84
CA ALA A 266 -23.61 -8.70 -51.24
C ALA A 266 -23.94 -8.03 -52.58
N LEU A 267 -23.44 -6.81 -52.81
CA LEU A 267 -23.56 -6.09 -54.08
C LEU A 267 -22.83 -6.78 -55.24
N LYS A 268 -21.90 -7.70 -54.97
CA LYS A 268 -21.24 -8.56 -55.96
C LYS A 268 -21.98 -9.90 -56.17
N GLY A 269 -23.19 -10.04 -55.63
CA GLY A 269 -24.01 -11.25 -55.73
C GLY A 269 -23.66 -12.35 -54.71
N LYS A 270 -22.79 -12.08 -53.73
CA LYS A 270 -22.50 -13.04 -52.66
C LYS A 270 -23.54 -12.96 -51.54
N LYS A 271 -23.56 -13.97 -50.68
CA LYS A 271 -24.39 -13.98 -49.47
C LYS A 271 -23.63 -13.34 -48.31
N PHE A 272 -24.35 -12.62 -47.46
CA PHE A 272 -23.84 -11.98 -46.27
C PHE A 272 -24.75 -12.32 -45.09
N ILE A 273 -24.14 -12.65 -43.95
CA ILE A 273 -24.82 -12.86 -42.67
C ILE A 273 -24.18 -11.88 -41.69
N PHE A 274 -25.01 -11.08 -41.04
CA PHE A 274 -24.61 -10.08 -40.06
C PHE A 274 -24.94 -10.55 -38.65
#